data_AF-A0A3M6BMD2-F1
#
_entry.id   AF-A0A3M6BMD2-F1
#
_cell.length_a   1.000
_cell.length_b   1.000
_cell.length_c   1.000
_cell.angle_alpha   90.00
_cell.angle_beta   90.00
_cell.angle_gamma   90.00
#
_symmetry.space_group_name_H-M   'P 1'
#
loop_
_entity.id
_entity.type
_entity.pdbx_description
1 polymer ?
#
loop_
_entity_poly.entity_id
_entity_poly.type
_entity_poly.pdbx_seq_one_letter_code
_entity_poly.pdbx_strand_id
1 'polypeptide(L)'
;MLKPNPLGLHDMLGNVDEMMFEPFRLNKLDRQHGQAGGYVVRGGDFRTAQGELRSSLRKERNYYDAKAAATSKTTGVRLALASSTLTSRERVSSIETSWKKLGTGSGDTSQGEDKSAVQALGTLASGVADEALKEKLKALENQLRASNQQQEETRDQAIRASLNLGAFLCTKMLDDGKYLDFLQKNYALNCSAAEQDASCPMRKGKLDEQKDRLHKLSRYYASSLVDSATLYGEPLLARQIPVMGEIISRNEQLKELKPYLQTHWVNQQAFLKTQKIDTDAWLNRCKAVQ
;
A
#
# COMPACT_ATOMS: atom_id res chain seq x y z
N MET A 1 -11.49 2.13 -31.76
CA MET A 1 -11.65 2.47 -30.33
C MET A 1 -10.30 2.86 -29.76
N LEU A 2 -10.26 3.82 -28.83
CA LEU A 2 -9.02 4.24 -28.17
C LEU A 2 -8.51 3.14 -27.22
N LYS A 3 -7.24 3.26 -26.80
CA LYS A 3 -6.62 2.33 -25.83
C LYS A 3 -7.41 2.35 -24.51
N PRO A 4 -7.56 1.19 -23.83
CA PRO A 4 -8.23 1.13 -22.54
C PRO A 4 -7.38 1.74 -21.43
N ASN A 5 -8.01 2.04 -20.29
CA ASN A 5 -7.30 2.31 -19.05
C ASN A 5 -6.75 0.99 -18.43
N PRO A 6 -5.97 1.04 -17.33
CA PRO A 6 -5.43 -0.17 -16.68
C PRO A 6 -6.47 -1.18 -16.17
N LEU A 7 -7.75 -0.81 -16.11
CA LEU A 7 -8.87 -1.70 -15.74
C LEU A 7 -9.55 -2.32 -16.98
N GLY A 8 -9.01 -2.11 -18.18
CA GLY A 8 -9.60 -2.59 -19.43
C GLY A 8 -10.81 -1.78 -19.89
N LEU A 9 -11.09 -0.62 -19.29
CA LEU A 9 -12.24 0.21 -19.64
C LEU A 9 -11.90 1.15 -20.80
N HIS A 10 -12.70 1.07 -21.86
CA HIS A 10 -12.62 1.94 -23.03
C HIS A 10 -13.54 3.14 -22.91
N ASP A 11 -13.20 4.20 -23.66
CA ASP A 11 -14.00 5.42 -23.83
C ASP A 11 -14.39 6.08 -22.50
N MET A 12 -13.52 5.98 -21.49
CA MET A 12 -13.69 6.65 -20.19
C MET A 12 -13.55 8.18 -20.29
N LEU A 13 -12.91 8.67 -21.35
CA LEU A 13 -12.73 10.09 -21.66
C LEU A 13 -13.12 10.33 -23.13
N GLY A 14 -14.08 11.23 -23.35
CA GLY A 14 -14.62 11.53 -24.68
C GLY A 14 -15.73 10.57 -25.12
N ASN A 15 -16.05 10.61 -26.42
CA ASN A 15 -17.23 9.95 -27.02
C ASN A 15 -18.55 10.55 -26.49
N VAL A 16 -18.99 10.16 -25.30
CA VAL A 16 -20.18 10.70 -24.63
C VAL A 16 -19.88 10.96 -23.17
N ASP A 17 -20.48 12.00 -22.60
CA ASP A 17 -20.46 12.16 -21.16
C ASP A 17 -21.40 11.12 -20.52
N GLU A 18 -20.97 10.49 -19.42
CA GLU A 18 -21.71 9.36 -18.82
C GLU A 18 -22.43 9.81 -17.56
N MET A 19 -23.74 9.52 -17.49
CA MET A 19 -24.59 9.84 -16.33
C MET A 19 -24.20 9.04 -15.09
N MET A 20 -24.07 9.72 -13.96
CA MET A 20 -23.82 9.13 -12.65
C MET A 20 -25.06 9.15 -11.77
N PHE A 21 -25.18 8.16 -10.89
CA PHE A 21 -26.26 8.07 -9.89
C PHE A 21 -25.95 8.89 -8.62
N GLU A 22 -25.43 10.11 -8.79
CA GLU A 22 -25.17 11.07 -7.71
C GLU A 22 -25.66 12.47 -8.11
N PRO A 23 -26.25 13.25 -7.18
CA PRO A 23 -26.58 14.64 -7.45
C PRO A 23 -25.31 15.49 -7.53
N PHE A 24 -25.34 16.51 -8.38
CA PHE A 24 -24.29 17.50 -8.47
C PHE A 24 -24.24 18.32 -7.19
N ARG A 25 -23.03 18.56 -6.71
CA ARG A 25 -22.73 19.44 -5.58
C ARG A 25 -21.44 20.19 -5.87
N LEU A 26 -21.41 21.46 -5.46
CA LEU A 26 -20.20 22.27 -5.49
C LEU A 26 -19.13 21.60 -4.62
N ASN A 27 -17.87 21.70 -5.04
CA ASN A 27 -16.76 21.24 -4.24
C ASN A 27 -16.22 22.41 -3.41
N LYS A 28 -16.13 22.23 -2.09
CA LYS A 28 -15.36 23.10 -1.20
C LYS A 28 -14.09 22.36 -0.82
N LEU A 29 -13.01 22.61 -1.59
CA LEU A 29 -11.69 21.97 -1.46
C LEU A 29 -11.76 20.44 -1.51
N ASP A 30 -11.96 19.80 -0.37
CA ASP A 30 -11.89 18.35 -0.14
C ASP A 30 -13.26 17.68 0.02
N ARG A 31 -14.36 18.45 0.04
CA ARG A 31 -15.70 17.90 0.28
C ARG A 31 -16.80 18.52 -0.58
N GLN A 32 -17.83 17.72 -0.84
CA GLN A 32 -19.08 18.22 -1.42
C GLN A 32 -19.77 19.21 -0.47
N HIS A 33 -20.27 20.31 -1.00
CA HIS A 33 -20.88 21.39 -0.23
C HIS A 33 -22.05 22.05 -0.99
N GLY A 34 -22.93 22.69 -0.24
CA GLY A 34 -24.10 23.40 -0.77
C GLY A 34 -25.29 22.49 -1.08
N GLN A 35 -26.22 23.05 -1.85
CA GLN A 35 -27.44 22.36 -2.27
C GLN A 35 -27.14 21.23 -3.26
N ALA A 36 -28.02 20.22 -3.27
CA ALA A 36 -28.04 19.22 -4.33
C ALA A 36 -28.65 19.82 -5.61
N GLY A 37 -27.96 19.68 -6.72
CA GLY A 37 -28.40 20.10 -8.05
C GLY A 37 -28.95 18.95 -8.89
N GLY A 38 -28.77 19.05 -10.20
CA GLY A 38 -29.06 18.00 -11.19
C GLY A 38 -28.15 16.76 -11.03
N TYR A 39 -28.08 15.88 -12.03
CA TYR A 39 -27.16 14.76 -12.00
C TYR A 39 -25.77 15.15 -12.49
N VAL A 40 -24.77 14.39 -12.05
CA VAL A 40 -23.40 14.51 -12.54
C VAL A 40 -23.24 13.72 -13.85
N VAL A 41 -22.59 14.31 -14.84
CA VAL A 41 -21.99 13.58 -15.97
C VAL A 41 -20.47 13.64 -15.93
N ARG A 42 -19.81 12.56 -16.35
CA ARG A 42 -18.34 12.37 -16.32
C ARG A 42 -17.78 12.04 -17.69
N GLY A 43 -16.46 12.09 -17.85
CA GLY A 43 -15.75 11.63 -19.06
C GLY A 43 -15.66 12.65 -20.18
N GLY A 44 -16.63 13.58 -20.28
CA GLY A 44 -16.71 14.52 -21.40
C GLY A 44 -17.21 13.86 -22.68
N ASP A 45 -17.68 14.66 -23.63
CA ASP A 45 -18.27 14.18 -24.87
C ASP A 45 -17.36 14.44 -26.10
N PHE A 46 -17.77 14.01 -27.28
CA PHE A 46 -17.06 14.23 -28.54
C PHE A 46 -16.84 15.71 -28.93
N ARG A 47 -17.45 16.66 -28.22
CA ARG A 47 -17.27 18.10 -28.42
C ARG A 47 -16.34 18.72 -27.37
N THR A 48 -15.97 17.97 -26.35
CA THR A 48 -15.13 18.46 -25.26
C THR A 48 -13.69 18.56 -25.76
N ALA A 49 -13.11 19.76 -25.65
CA ALA A 49 -11.75 20.00 -26.13
C ALA A 49 -10.74 19.10 -25.39
N GLN A 50 -9.73 18.61 -26.12
CA GLN A 50 -8.76 17.67 -25.56
C GLN A 50 -8.04 18.20 -24.31
N GLY A 51 -7.70 19.49 -24.29
CA GLY A 51 -7.06 20.14 -23.13
C GLY A 51 -7.96 20.25 -21.89
N GLU A 52 -9.27 20.05 -22.02
CA GLU A 52 -10.22 20.09 -20.91
C GLU A 52 -10.58 18.70 -20.38
N LEU A 53 -10.31 17.64 -21.15
CA LEU A 53 -10.58 16.25 -20.77
C LEU A 53 -9.68 15.83 -19.61
N ARG A 54 -10.31 15.44 -18.50
CA ARG A 54 -9.65 14.94 -17.28
C ARG A 54 -10.59 14.01 -16.54
N SER A 55 -10.03 13.03 -15.83
CA SER A 55 -10.82 12.06 -15.03
C SER A 55 -11.68 12.71 -13.94
N SER A 56 -11.26 13.88 -13.45
CA SER A 56 -11.98 14.68 -12.45
C SER A 56 -13.05 15.60 -13.04
N LEU A 57 -13.21 15.65 -14.37
CA LEU A 57 -14.19 16.51 -15.02
C LEU A 57 -15.61 16.10 -14.60
N ARG A 58 -16.36 17.07 -14.09
CA ARG A 58 -17.75 16.94 -13.65
C ARG A 58 -18.55 18.05 -14.30
N LYS A 59 -19.67 17.71 -14.91
CA LYS A 59 -20.67 18.68 -15.38
C LYS A 59 -22.01 18.34 -14.76
N GLU A 60 -22.80 19.37 -14.50
CA GLU A 60 -24.18 19.23 -14.04
C GLU A 60 -25.12 19.18 -15.24
N ARG A 61 -26.12 18.30 -15.16
CA ARG A 61 -27.24 18.23 -16.11
C ARG A 61 -28.55 18.12 -15.35
N ASN A 62 -29.60 18.74 -15.85
CA ASN A 62 -30.92 18.67 -15.23
C ASN A 62 -31.60 17.34 -15.54
N TYR A 63 -32.34 16.78 -14.58
CA TYR A 63 -33.18 15.60 -14.81
C TYR A 63 -34.37 15.90 -15.74
N TYR A 64 -34.92 17.11 -15.61
CA TYR A 64 -36.09 17.57 -16.34
C TYR A 64 -35.81 18.96 -16.92
N ASP A 65 -36.36 19.23 -18.09
CA ASP A 65 -36.57 20.58 -18.58
C ASP A 65 -37.99 21.05 -18.18
N ALA A 66 -38.39 22.26 -18.60
CA ALA A 66 -39.69 22.81 -18.21
C ALA A 66 -40.91 22.01 -18.70
N LYS A 67 -40.74 21.05 -19.63
CA LYS A 67 -41.84 20.33 -20.29
C LYS A 67 -41.73 18.80 -20.18
N ALA A 68 -40.53 18.24 -20.08
CA ALA A 68 -40.29 16.80 -20.11
C ALA A 68 -38.98 16.39 -19.41
N ALA A 69 -38.72 15.08 -19.37
CA ALA A 69 -37.41 14.55 -18.99
C ALA A 69 -36.35 15.08 -19.97
N ALA A 70 -35.25 15.61 -19.43
CA ALA A 70 -34.20 16.19 -20.24
C ALA A 70 -33.48 15.09 -21.04
N THR A 71 -33.30 15.32 -22.34
CA THR A 71 -32.57 14.41 -23.23
C THR A 71 -31.32 15.09 -23.78
N SER A 72 -30.30 14.29 -24.09
CA SER A 72 -29.03 14.81 -24.60
C SER A 72 -28.47 13.85 -25.65
N LYS A 73 -28.04 14.40 -26.79
CA LYS A 73 -27.35 13.63 -27.84
C LYS A 73 -25.90 13.32 -27.50
N THR A 74 -25.38 13.86 -26.41
CA THR A 74 -23.98 13.74 -26.01
C THR A 74 -23.81 13.06 -24.66
N THR A 75 -24.91 12.59 -24.07
CA THR A 75 -24.94 11.92 -22.79
C THR A 75 -25.35 10.48 -22.96
N GLY A 76 -24.52 9.57 -22.49
CA GLY A 76 -24.74 8.13 -22.52
C GLY A 76 -24.83 7.54 -21.12
N VAL A 77 -24.71 6.21 -21.08
CA VAL A 77 -24.76 5.42 -19.86
C VAL A 77 -23.72 4.33 -19.90
N ARG A 78 -23.15 4.02 -18.74
CA ARG A 78 -22.34 2.83 -18.50
C ARG A 78 -22.98 2.01 -17.38
N LEU A 79 -23.20 0.72 -17.66
CA LEU A 79 -23.78 -0.18 -16.69
C LEU A 79 -22.71 -0.66 -15.70
N ALA A 80 -23.04 -0.62 -14.42
CA ALA A 80 -22.25 -1.22 -13.35
C ALA A 80 -23.12 -2.26 -12.63
N LEU A 81 -22.61 -3.49 -12.53
CA LEU A 81 -23.25 -4.57 -11.79
C LEU A 81 -22.52 -4.76 -10.46
N ALA A 82 -23.26 -4.71 -9.36
CA ALA A 82 -22.76 -4.96 -8.02
C ALA A 82 -23.60 -6.06 -7.36
N SER A 83 -22.98 -6.89 -6.52
CA SER A 83 -23.68 -7.88 -5.71
C SER A 83 -24.11 -7.29 -4.36
N SER A 84 -25.18 -7.84 -3.77
CA SER A 84 -25.54 -7.52 -2.39
C SER A 84 -24.39 -7.89 -1.45
N THR A 85 -24.12 -7.04 -0.46
CA THR A 85 -23.04 -7.26 0.52
C THR A 85 -23.51 -8.07 1.74
N LEU A 86 -24.80 -8.04 2.05
CA LEU A 86 -25.44 -8.71 3.19
C LEU A 86 -26.16 -9.98 2.72
N THR A 87 -25.39 -10.97 2.27
CA THR A 87 -25.92 -12.16 1.57
C THR A 87 -26.38 -13.29 2.48
N SER A 88 -25.94 -13.33 3.75
CA SER A 88 -26.32 -14.36 4.72
C SER A 88 -26.22 -13.85 6.16
N ARG A 89 -26.82 -14.57 7.12
CA ARG A 89 -26.71 -14.24 8.56
C ARG A 89 -25.27 -14.31 9.04
N GLU A 90 -24.52 -15.30 8.55
CA GLU A 90 -23.10 -15.49 8.85
C GLU A 90 -22.29 -14.30 8.32
N ARG A 91 -22.59 -13.84 7.09
CA ARG A 91 -21.95 -12.66 6.51
C ARG A 91 -22.25 -11.39 7.32
N VAL A 92 -23.51 -11.17 7.69
CA VAL A 92 -23.92 -10.04 8.54
C VAL A 92 -23.16 -10.07 9.88
N SER A 93 -23.18 -11.21 10.58
CA SER A 93 -22.46 -11.41 11.84
C SER A 93 -20.95 -11.16 11.70
N SER A 94 -20.34 -11.60 10.59
CA SER A 94 -18.93 -11.35 10.30
C SER A 94 -18.61 -9.85 10.10
N ILE A 95 -19.51 -9.11 9.44
CA ILE A 95 -19.38 -7.66 9.22
C ILE A 95 -19.56 -6.92 10.54
N GLU A 96 -20.57 -7.27 11.34
CA GLU A 96 -20.79 -6.68 12.66
C GLU A 96 -19.60 -6.92 13.59
N THR A 97 -19.04 -8.12 13.58
CA THR A 97 -17.85 -8.46 14.36
C THR A 97 -16.63 -7.65 13.90
N SER A 98 -16.45 -7.50 12.58
CA SER A 98 -15.37 -6.69 12.01
C SER A 98 -15.54 -5.21 12.35
N TRP A 99 -16.77 -4.69 12.25
CA TRP A 99 -17.13 -3.32 12.60
C TRP A 99 -16.85 -3.02 14.08
N LYS A 100 -17.21 -3.94 14.99
CA LYS A 100 -16.95 -3.79 16.43
C LYS A 100 -15.45 -3.73 16.77
N LYS A 101 -14.60 -4.39 15.97
CA LYS A 101 -13.14 -4.38 16.13
C LYS A 101 -12.47 -3.17 15.46
N LEU A 102 -13.13 -2.53 14.50
CA LEU A 102 -12.54 -1.46 13.71
C LEU A 102 -12.26 -0.23 14.59
N GLY A 103 -11.02 0.26 14.52
CA GLY A 103 -10.61 1.47 15.24
C GLY A 103 -10.59 1.31 16.77
N THR A 104 -10.67 0.08 17.32
CA THR A 104 -10.58 -0.11 18.77
C THR A 104 -9.19 0.21 19.31
N GLY A 105 -8.18 0.44 18.46
CA GLY A 105 -6.80 0.73 18.87
C GLY A 105 -6.09 -0.49 19.46
N SER A 106 -6.67 -1.67 19.31
CA SER A 106 -6.10 -2.95 19.72
C SER A 106 -5.07 -3.39 18.68
N GLY A 107 -3.99 -2.63 18.55
CA GLY A 107 -2.78 -3.15 17.92
C GLY A 107 -2.33 -4.37 18.73
N ASP A 108 -2.01 -5.46 18.06
CA ASP A 108 -1.65 -6.79 18.60
C ASP A 108 -0.39 -6.80 19.52
N THR A 109 0.01 -5.65 20.05
CA THR A 109 1.30 -5.39 20.72
C THR A 109 1.16 -4.86 22.16
N SER A 110 0.03 -5.04 22.83
CA SER A 110 -0.05 -4.82 24.28
C SER A 110 -0.74 -5.98 24.99
N GLN A 111 0.07 -6.92 25.49
CA GLN A 111 -0.28 -7.81 26.60
C GLN A 111 -0.43 -6.99 27.90
N GLY A 112 -1.38 -6.07 27.94
CA GLY A 112 -1.74 -5.31 29.13
C GLY A 112 -3.25 -5.14 29.17
N GLU A 113 -3.84 -5.34 30.35
CA GLU A 113 -5.27 -5.21 30.65
C GLU A 113 -5.85 -3.78 30.47
N ASP A 114 -5.15 -2.89 29.77
CA ASP A 114 -5.61 -1.53 29.50
C ASP A 114 -6.69 -1.58 28.43
N LYS A 115 -7.95 -1.54 28.89
CA LYS A 115 -9.12 -1.27 28.05
C LYS A 115 -8.78 -0.10 27.13
N SER A 116 -8.93 -0.29 25.82
CA SER A 116 -8.60 0.78 24.89
C SER A 116 -9.44 2.02 25.20
N ALA A 117 -8.91 3.21 24.92
CA ALA A 117 -9.61 4.47 25.18
C ALA A 117 -11.04 4.50 24.57
N VAL A 118 -11.23 3.80 23.45
CA VAL A 118 -12.54 3.58 22.82
C VAL A 118 -13.47 2.76 23.72
N GLN A 119 -12.99 1.65 24.30
CA GLN A 119 -13.78 0.82 25.23
C GLN A 119 -14.10 1.57 26.52
N ALA A 120 -13.18 2.41 27.01
CA ALA A 120 -13.42 3.27 28.17
C ALA A 120 -14.53 4.29 27.90
N LEU A 121 -14.50 4.96 26.73
CA LEU A 121 -15.55 5.89 26.30
C LEU A 121 -16.92 5.20 26.16
N GLY A 122 -16.97 4.00 25.56
CA GLY A 122 -18.22 3.25 25.43
C GLY A 122 -18.80 2.82 26.79
N THR A 123 -17.94 2.46 27.75
CA THR A 123 -18.35 2.13 29.12
C THR A 123 -18.89 3.37 29.84
N LEU A 124 -18.20 4.52 29.72
CA LEU A 124 -18.65 5.79 30.28
C LEU A 124 -20.00 6.22 29.71
N ALA A 125 -20.17 6.17 28.38
CA ALA A 125 -21.42 6.53 27.72
C ALA A 125 -22.61 5.68 28.19
N SER A 126 -22.37 4.40 28.50
CA SER A 126 -23.41 3.46 28.96
C SER A 126 -23.90 3.74 30.39
N GLY A 127 -23.07 4.38 31.23
CA GLY A 127 -23.41 4.73 32.62
C GLY A 127 -24.02 6.13 32.79
N VAL A 128 -24.12 6.93 31.72
CA VAL A 128 -24.61 8.31 31.77
C VAL A 128 -26.13 8.34 31.52
N ALA A 129 -26.86 8.97 32.45
CA ALA A 129 -28.31 9.19 32.33
C ALA A 129 -28.66 10.40 31.45
N ASP A 130 -27.78 11.41 31.36
CA ASP A 130 -27.97 12.58 30.51
C ASP A 130 -27.79 12.20 29.02
N GLU A 131 -28.88 12.21 28.26
CA GLU A 131 -28.88 11.82 26.85
C GLU A 131 -28.02 12.75 25.98
N ALA A 132 -27.91 14.05 26.29
CA ALA A 132 -27.07 14.96 25.53
C ALA A 132 -25.58 14.68 25.77
N LEU A 133 -25.19 14.35 26.99
CA LEU A 133 -23.82 13.95 27.32
C LEU A 133 -23.48 12.58 26.72
N LYS A 134 -24.41 11.63 26.76
CA LYS A 134 -24.27 10.30 26.16
C LYS A 134 -24.05 10.38 24.65
N GLU A 135 -24.81 11.20 23.93
CA GLU A 135 -24.60 11.42 22.49
C GLU A 135 -23.24 12.07 22.19
N LYS A 136 -22.78 13.03 23.01
CA LYS A 136 -21.43 13.60 22.87
C LYS A 136 -20.33 12.56 23.07
N LEU A 137 -20.47 11.68 24.07
CA LEU A 137 -19.51 10.60 24.33
C LEU A 137 -19.46 9.58 23.18
N LYS A 138 -20.61 9.18 22.63
CA LYS A 138 -20.68 8.33 21.44
C LYS A 138 -20.05 8.98 20.21
N ALA A 139 -20.30 10.28 20.01
CA ALA A 139 -19.68 11.03 18.91
C ALA A 139 -18.15 11.05 19.05
N LEU A 140 -17.64 11.28 20.26
CA LEU A 140 -16.21 11.25 20.55
C LEU A 140 -15.62 9.83 20.37
N GLU A 141 -16.32 8.79 20.82
CA GLU A 141 -15.93 7.39 20.61
C GLU A 141 -15.80 7.07 19.11
N ASN A 142 -16.76 7.51 18.29
CA ASN A 142 -16.72 7.31 16.84
C ASN A 142 -15.59 8.10 16.17
N GLN A 143 -15.34 9.34 16.60
CA GLN A 143 -14.20 10.13 16.12
C GLN A 143 -12.86 9.47 16.48
N LEU A 144 -12.73 8.94 17.70
CA LEU A 144 -11.54 8.23 18.12
C LEU A 144 -11.33 6.93 17.34
N ARG A 145 -12.40 6.15 17.10
CA ARG A 145 -12.34 4.97 16.22
C ARG A 145 -11.85 5.31 14.82
N ALA A 146 -12.41 6.36 14.21
CA ALA A 146 -12.00 6.82 12.89
C ALA A 146 -10.51 7.25 12.86
N SER A 147 -10.07 7.98 13.90
CA SER A 147 -8.66 8.38 14.05
C SER A 147 -7.73 7.17 14.19
N ASN A 148 -8.07 6.21 15.06
CA ASN A 148 -7.30 4.99 15.24
C ASN A 148 -7.22 4.17 13.96
N GLN A 149 -8.33 4.03 13.23
CA GLN A 149 -8.34 3.35 11.93
C GLN A 149 -7.38 4.04 10.94
N GLN A 150 -7.41 5.37 10.84
CA GLN A 150 -6.51 6.12 9.96
C GLN A 150 -5.04 5.90 10.33
N GLN A 151 -4.72 5.83 11.62
CA GLN A 151 -3.37 5.53 12.10
C GLN A 151 -2.95 4.10 11.74
N GLU A 152 -3.83 3.12 11.93
CA GLU A 152 -3.59 1.72 11.54
C GLU A 152 -3.34 1.60 10.03
N GLU A 153 -4.15 2.25 9.20
CA GLU A 153 -3.97 2.25 7.74
C GLU A 153 -2.65 2.90 7.31
N THR A 154 -2.27 4.00 7.97
CA THR A 154 -1.00 4.70 7.73
C THR A 154 0.18 3.81 8.13
N ARG A 155 0.10 3.15 9.28
CA ARG A 155 1.12 2.19 9.75
C ARG A 155 1.25 1.01 8.78
N ASP A 156 0.13 0.45 8.35
CA ASP A 156 0.12 -0.67 7.41
C ASP A 156 0.74 -0.26 6.06
N GLN A 157 0.50 0.98 5.60
CA GLN A 157 1.17 1.52 4.43
C GLN A 157 2.69 1.69 4.64
N ALA A 158 3.11 2.18 5.81
CA ALA A 158 4.52 2.30 6.17
C ALA A 158 5.22 0.94 6.24
N ILE A 159 4.56 -0.08 6.79
CA ILE A 159 5.04 -1.47 6.79
C ILE A 159 5.25 -1.95 5.35
N ARG A 160 4.25 -1.78 4.47
CA ARG A 160 4.38 -2.19 3.06
C ARG A 160 5.51 -1.46 2.33
N ALA A 161 5.71 -0.18 2.62
CA ALA A 161 6.84 0.58 2.08
C ALA A 161 8.19 0.03 2.58
N SER A 162 8.28 -0.32 3.87
CA SER A 162 9.47 -0.96 4.45
C SER A 162 9.76 -2.32 3.83
N LEU A 163 8.74 -3.17 3.68
CA LEU A 163 8.83 -4.47 3.03
C LEU A 163 9.29 -4.34 1.56
N ASN A 164 8.79 -3.33 0.85
CA ASN A 164 9.21 -3.04 -0.52
C ASN A 164 10.69 -2.65 -0.58
N LEU A 165 11.13 -1.78 0.33
CA LEU A 165 12.53 -1.38 0.44
C LEU A 165 13.42 -2.59 0.76
N GLY A 166 13.02 -3.44 1.71
CA GLY A 166 13.74 -4.66 2.05
C GLY A 166 13.86 -5.64 0.87
N ALA A 167 12.79 -5.83 0.11
CA ALA A 167 12.82 -6.64 -1.10
C ALA A 167 13.81 -6.06 -2.14
N PHE A 168 13.77 -4.74 -2.37
CA PHE A 168 14.69 -4.06 -3.29
C PHE A 168 16.16 -4.12 -2.81
N LEU A 169 16.43 -3.92 -1.52
CA LEU A 169 17.79 -4.05 -1.00
C LEU A 169 18.33 -5.47 -1.14
N CYS A 170 17.45 -6.49 -1.06
CA CYS A 170 17.82 -7.88 -1.32
C CYS A 170 18.23 -8.13 -2.78
N THR A 171 17.59 -7.47 -3.78
CA THR A 171 18.07 -7.52 -5.18
C THR A 171 19.44 -6.87 -5.31
N LYS A 172 19.67 -5.75 -4.63
CA LYS A 172 20.96 -5.07 -4.69
C LYS A 172 22.07 -5.89 -4.03
N MET A 173 21.78 -6.57 -2.92
CA MET A 173 22.73 -7.50 -2.29
C MET A 173 23.07 -8.68 -3.21
N LEU A 174 22.10 -9.21 -3.96
CA LEU A 174 22.35 -10.22 -4.98
C LEU A 174 23.34 -9.70 -6.04
N ASP A 175 23.08 -8.53 -6.63
CA ASP A 175 23.89 -7.98 -7.71
C ASP A 175 25.32 -7.69 -7.24
N ASP A 176 25.47 -6.97 -6.11
CA ASP A 176 26.78 -6.61 -5.57
C ASP A 176 27.53 -7.83 -5.03
N GLY A 177 26.81 -8.82 -4.49
CA GLY A 177 27.36 -10.08 -4.05
C GLY A 177 27.88 -10.94 -5.20
N LYS A 178 27.14 -11.04 -6.30
CA LYS A 178 27.59 -11.73 -7.53
C LYS A 178 28.78 -11.02 -8.16
N TYR A 179 28.77 -9.68 -8.20
CA TYR A 179 29.89 -8.92 -8.73
C TYR A 179 31.16 -9.08 -7.86
N LEU A 180 31.00 -9.10 -6.53
CA LEU A 180 32.10 -9.39 -5.62
C LEU A 180 32.68 -10.78 -5.87
N ASP A 181 31.84 -11.81 -5.99
CA ASP A 181 32.29 -13.18 -6.29
C ASP A 181 33.09 -13.23 -7.60
N PHE A 182 32.64 -12.50 -8.62
CA PHE A 182 33.33 -12.40 -9.90
C PHE A 182 34.72 -11.76 -9.74
N LEU A 183 34.82 -10.61 -9.05
CA LEU A 183 36.11 -9.95 -8.80
C LEU A 183 37.04 -10.82 -7.97
N GLN A 184 36.52 -11.53 -6.97
CA GLN A 184 37.29 -12.43 -6.13
C GLN A 184 37.85 -13.61 -6.92
N LYS A 185 37.03 -14.25 -7.77
CA LYS A 185 37.48 -15.31 -8.69
C LYS A 185 38.50 -14.78 -9.69
N ASN A 186 38.26 -13.60 -10.27
CA ASN A 186 39.17 -12.99 -11.23
C ASN A 186 40.53 -12.68 -10.60
N TYR A 187 40.56 -12.11 -9.39
CA TYR A 187 41.80 -11.87 -8.65
C TYR A 187 42.52 -13.17 -8.31
N ALA A 188 41.80 -14.17 -7.79
CA ALA A 188 42.37 -15.46 -7.44
C ALA A 188 42.98 -16.20 -8.64
N LEU A 189 42.39 -16.11 -9.83
CA LEU A 189 42.92 -16.77 -11.02
C LEU A 189 44.14 -16.07 -11.62
N ASN A 190 44.22 -14.74 -11.53
CA ASN A 190 45.24 -13.96 -12.24
C ASN A 190 46.39 -13.47 -11.34
N CYS A 191 46.20 -13.46 -10.02
CA CYS A 191 47.14 -12.85 -9.07
C CYS A 191 47.56 -13.78 -7.92
N SER A 192 47.28 -15.09 -8.01
CA SER A 192 47.68 -16.09 -7.01
C SER A 192 49.05 -16.73 -7.26
N ALA A 193 49.66 -16.48 -8.43
CA ALA A 193 50.99 -16.99 -8.77
C ALA A 193 52.11 -16.15 -8.12
N ALA A 194 53.32 -16.71 -8.02
CA ALA A 194 54.50 -16.04 -7.48
C ALA A 194 54.94 -14.82 -8.32
N GLU A 195 54.70 -14.84 -9.63
CA GLU A 195 54.87 -13.69 -10.52
C GLU A 195 53.51 -13.04 -10.78
N GLN A 196 53.26 -11.90 -10.14
CA GLN A 196 52.05 -11.11 -10.33
C GLN A 196 52.20 -10.17 -11.53
N ASP A 197 51.17 -10.08 -12.37
CA ASP A 197 51.14 -9.10 -13.45
C ASP A 197 51.00 -7.66 -12.92
N ALA A 198 51.36 -6.66 -13.73
CA ALA A 198 51.29 -5.25 -13.34
C ALA A 198 49.86 -4.75 -13.06
N SER A 199 48.83 -5.51 -13.45
CA SER A 199 47.41 -5.20 -13.21
C SER A 199 46.90 -5.67 -11.85
N CYS A 200 47.64 -6.55 -11.15
CA CYS A 200 47.22 -7.12 -9.87
C CYS A 200 46.91 -6.10 -8.76
N PRO A 201 47.70 -5.02 -8.56
CA PRO A 201 47.35 -3.97 -7.60
C PRO A 201 46.02 -3.29 -7.92
N MET A 202 45.74 -3.03 -9.21
CA MET A 202 44.46 -2.43 -9.65
C MET A 202 43.29 -3.38 -9.41
N ARG A 203 43.45 -4.68 -9.73
CA ARG A 203 42.41 -5.71 -9.47
C ARG A 203 42.14 -5.84 -7.98
N LYS A 204 43.19 -5.81 -7.15
CA LYS A 204 43.08 -5.83 -5.69
C LYS A 204 42.31 -4.62 -5.18
N GLY A 205 42.63 -3.42 -5.67
CA GLY A 205 41.93 -2.18 -5.33
C GLY A 205 40.43 -2.25 -5.65
N LYS A 206 40.05 -2.71 -6.85
CA LYS A 206 38.63 -2.90 -7.22
C LYS A 206 37.91 -3.94 -6.36
N LEU A 207 38.58 -5.04 -6.05
CA LEU A 207 38.03 -6.08 -5.17
C LEU A 207 37.76 -5.52 -3.77
N ASP A 208 38.72 -4.79 -3.19
CA ASP A 208 38.58 -4.21 -1.86
C ASP A 208 37.52 -3.09 -1.81
N GLU A 209 37.44 -2.27 -2.86
CA GLU A 209 36.36 -1.28 -3.02
C GLU A 209 34.98 -1.95 -3.06
N GLN A 210 34.83 -3.03 -3.85
CA GLN A 210 33.55 -3.73 -3.92
C GLN A 210 33.19 -4.44 -2.61
N LYS A 211 34.18 -4.95 -1.87
CA LYS A 211 33.96 -5.50 -0.52
C LYS A 211 33.41 -4.44 0.43
N ASP A 212 34.01 -3.25 0.44
CA ASP A 212 33.56 -2.14 1.29
C ASP A 212 32.14 -1.67 0.91
N ARG A 213 31.85 -1.56 -0.40
CA ARG A 213 30.50 -1.23 -0.89
C ARG A 213 29.45 -2.25 -0.43
N LEU A 214 29.72 -3.54 -0.62
CA LEU A 214 28.80 -4.60 -0.20
C LEU A 214 28.61 -4.62 1.32
N HIS A 215 29.69 -4.44 2.09
CA HIS A 215 29.61 -4.37 3.55
C HIS A 215 28.72 -3.20 4.02
N LYS A 216 28.85 -2.01 3.41
CA LYS A 216 27.98 -0.87 3.69
C LYS A 216 26.51 -1.16 3.34
N LEU A 217 26.27 -1.78 2.19
CA LEU A 217 24.92 -2.19 1.78
C LEU A 217 24.31 -3.21 2.76
N SER A 218 25.06 -4.24 3.16
CA SER A 218 24.61 -5.24 4.11
C SER A 218 24.28 -4.65 5.49
N ARG A 219 25.03 -3.64 5.94
CA ARG A 219 24.71 -2.89 7.17
C ARG A 219 23.43 -2.06 7.03
N TYR A 220 23.20 -1.45 5.87
CA TYR A 220 21.95 -0.72 5.64
C TYR A 220 20.75 -1.67 5.61
N TYR A 221 20.87 -2.80 4.92
CA TYR A 221 19.87 -3.86 4.92
C TYR A 221 19.60 -4.39 6.35
N ALA A 222 20.66 -4.62 7.14
CA ALA A 222 20.53 -5.01 8.54
C ALA A 222 19.75 -3.97 9.37
N SER A 223 20.08 -2.68 9.24
CA SER A 223 19.35 -1.60 9.92
C SER A 223 17.87 -1.65 9.57
N SER A 224 17.52 -1.83 8.28
CA SER A 224 16.12 -1.88 7.85
C SER A 224 15.31 -3.02 8.50
N LEU A 225 15.93 -4.19 8.73
CA LEU A 225 15.33 -5.33 9.41
C LEU A 225 15.14 -5.07 10.92
N VAL A 226 16.14 -4.45 11.55
CA VAL A 226 16.10 -4.04 12.96
C VAL A 226 14.99 -3.01 13.17
N ASP A 227 14.99 -1.94 12.38
CA ASP A 227 13.99 -0.87 12.45
C ASP A 227 12.57 -1.43 12.25
N SER A 228 12.37 -2.30 11.25
CA SER A 228 11.07 -2.93 11.00
C SER A 228 10.62 -3.83 12.15
N ALA A 229 11.53 -4.61 12.73
CA ALA A 229 11.22 -5.45 13.88
C ALA A 229 10.87 -4.62 15.12
N THR A 230 11.65 -3.58 15.41
CA THR A 230 11.45 -2.70 16.57
C THR A 230 10.17 -1.89 16.47
N LEU A 231 9.86 -1.36 15.29
CA LEU A 231 8.68 -0.49 15.09
C LEU A 231 7.37 -1.27 15.01
N TYR A 232 7.38 -2.49 14.44
CA TYR A 232 6.15 -3.17 14.04
C TYR A 232 5.97 -4.56 14.66
N GLY A 233 7.05 -5.29 14.95
CA GLY A 233 6.98 -6.67 15.45
C GLY A 233 6.42 -7.69 14.43
N GLU A 234 6.48 -8.97 14.79
CA GLU A 234 6.10 -10.06 13.88
C GLU A 234 4.64 -10.04 13.41
N PRO A 235 3.62 -9.84 14.29
CA PRO A 235 2.22 -9.95 13.88
C PRO A 235 1.83 -8.94 12.81
N LEU A 236 2.27 -7.69 12.96
CA LEU A 236 1.94 -6.61 12.02
C LEU A 236 2.67 -6.80 10.70
N LEU A 237 3.95 -7.20 10.73
CA LEU A 237 4.72 -7.49 9.51
C LEU A 237 4.10 -8.67 8.73
N ALA A 238 3.83 -9.79 9.42
CA ALA A 238 3.29 -11.01 8.81
C ALA A 238 1.96 -10.77 8.10
N ARG A 239 1.08 -9.94 8.69
CA ARG A 239 -0.21 -9.57 8.10
C ARG A 239 -0.08 -8.83 6.76
N GLN A 240 1.00 -8.06 6.58
CA GLN A 240 1.21 -7.25 5.36
C GLN A 240 1.96 -7.99 4.25
N ILE A 241 2.64 -9.11 4.54
CA ILE A 241 3.32 -9.94 3.52
C ILE A 241 2.38 -10.36 2.37
N PRO A 242 1.21 -11.01 2.61
CA PRO A 242 0.33 -11.41 1.51
C PRO A 242 -0.25 -10.20 0.75
N VAL A 243 -0.53 -9.09 1.44
CA VAL A 243 -1.03 -7.85 0.81
C VAL A 243 0.02 -7.26 -0.14
N MET A 244 1.27 -7.15 0.32
CA MET A 244 2.38 -6.67 -0.50
C MET A 244 2.65 -7.64 -1.66
N GLY A 245 2.57 -8.95 -1.43
CA GLY A 245 2.70 -9.96 -2.48
C GLY A 245 1.67 -9.82 -3.59
N GLU A 246 0.42 -9.49 -3.26
CA GLU A 246 -0.63 -9.21 -4.24
C GLU A 246 -0.37 -7.90 -5.01
N ILE A 247 0.03 -6.83 -4.32
CA ILE A 247 0.37 -5.54 -4.95
C ILE A 247 1.50 -5.74 -5.98
N ILE A 248 2.56 -6.45 -5.61
CA ILE A 248 3.67 -6.79 -6.50
C ILE A 248 3.18 -7.62 -7.69
N SER A 249 2.34 -8.63 -7.45
CA SER A 249 1.87 -9.54 -8.50
C SER A 249 1.00 -8.85 -9.56
N ARG A 250 0.25 -7.82 -9.17
CA ARG A 250 -0.64 -7.05 -10.06
C ARG A 250 0.09 -5.99 -10.87
N ASN A 251 1.27 -5.56 -10.44
CA ASN A 251 2.09 -4.60 -11.17
C ASN A 251 3.16 -5.34 -11.99
N GLU A 252 3.01 -5.34 -13.31
CA GLU A 252 3.93 -6.05 -14.22
C GLU A 252 5.39 -5.64 -14.05
N GLN A 253 5.65 -4.38 -13.73
CA GLN A 253 7.00 -3.86 -13.52
C GLN A 253 7.64 -4.35 -12.22
N LEU A 254 6.84 -4.84 -11.27
CA LEU A 254 7.32 -5.28 -9.96
C LEU A 254 7.32 -6.79 -9.80
N LYS A 255 6.70 -7.57 -10.71
CA LYS A 255 6.52 -9.03 -10.56
C LYS A 255 7.81 -9.77 -10.18
N GLU A 256 8.96 -9.35 -10.71
CA GLU A 256 10.28 -9.92 -10.42
C GLU A 256 10.74 -9.72 -8.96
N LEU A 257 10.18 -8.76 -8.22
CA LEU A 257 10.51 -8.53 -6.81
C LEU A 257 9.86 -9.55 -5.86
N LYS A 258 8.88 -10.33 -6.32
CA LYS A 258 8.11 -11.24 -5.45
C LYS A 258 8.98 -12.29 -4.72
N PRO A 259 9.94 -12.97 -5.37
CA PRO A 259 10.84 -13.89 -4.68
C PRO A 259 11.73 -13.19 -3.64
N TYR A 260 12.13 -11.94 -3.91
CA TYR A 260 12.94 -11.15 -2.98
C TYR A 260 12.15 -10.68 -1.76
N LEU A 261 10.87 -10.37 -1.91
CA LEU A 261 9.98 -10.12 -0.76
C LEU A 261 9.91 -11.33 0.16
N GLN A 262 9.79 -12.54 -0.39
CA GLN A 262 9.76 -13.78 0.39
C GLN A 262 11.09 -14.02 1.12
N THR A 263 12.22 -13.85 0.41
CA THR A 263 13.55 -13.98 1.02
C THR A 263 13.80 -12.93 2.10
N HIS A 264 13.38 -11.68 1.86
CA HIS A 264 13.44 -10.62 2.85
C HIS A 264 12.63 -10.98 4.09
N TRP A 265 11.41 -11.51 3.92
CA TRP A 265 10.59 -11.97 5.04
C TRP A 265 11.26 -13.09 5.84
N VAL A 266 11.89 -14.05 5.17
CA VAL A 266 12.65 -15.11 5.87
C VAL A 266 13.81 -14.52 6.68
N ASN A 267 14.53 -13.53 6.15
CA ASN A 267 15.57 -12.81 6.88
C ASN A 267 15.00 -12.03 8.08
N GLN A 268 13.85 -11.38 7.90
CA GLN A 268 13.12 -10.65 8.95
C GLN A 268 12.67 -11.59 10.07
N GLN A 269 12.14 -12.76 9.75
CA GLN A 269 11.76 -13.78 10.74
C GLN A 269 12.98 -14.35 11.47
N ALA A 270 14.10 -14.56 10.78
CA ALA A 270 15.34 -14.98 11.43
C ALA A 270 15.81 -13.95 12.45
N PHE A 271 15.76 -12.66 12.12
CA PHE A 271 16.08 -11.58 13.05
C PHE A 271 15.08 -11.52 14.21
N LEU A 272 13.77 -11.55 13.95
CA LEU A 272 12.74 -11.52 14.99
C LEU A 272 12.88 -12.65 16.02
N LYS A 273 13.30 -13.84 15.57
CA LYS A 273 13.51 -15.01 16.45
C LYS A 273 14.81 -14.96 17.24
N THR A 274 15.89 -14.48 16.62
CA THR A 274 17.24 -14.60 17.19
C THR A 274 17.74 -13.30 17.82
N GLN A 275 17.18 -12.17 17.40
CA GLN A 275 17.66 -10.80 17.67
C GLN A 275 19.13 -10.58 17.32
N LYS A 276 19.69 -11.40 16.41
CA LYS A 276 21.09 -11.34 15.98
C LYS A 276 21.20 -10.85 14.56
N ILE A 277 22.18 -9.97 14.33
CA ILE A 277 22.54 -9.49 13.00
C ILE A 277 23.48 -10.50 12.35
N ASP A 278 23.02 -11.14 11.27
CA ASP A 278 23.79 -12.12 10.49
C ASP A 278 23.77 -11.74 9.00
N THR A 279 24.61 -10.75 8.68
CA THR A 279 24.67 -10.16 7.32
C THR A 279 25.10 -11.18 6.27
N ASP A 280 25.95 -12.14 6.63
CA ASP A 280 26.46 -13.14 5.70
C ASP A 280 25.37 -14.16 5.35
N ALA A 281 24.62 -14.66 6.34
CA ALA A 281 23.49 -15.55 6.07
C ALA A 281 22.41 -14.86 5.22
N TRP A 282 22.12 -13.59 5.50
CA TRP A 282 21.12 -12.82 4.75
C TRP A 282 21.56 -12.53 3.32
N LEU A 283 22.81 -12.15 3.11
CA LEU A 283 23.41 -11.97 1.79
C LEU A 283 23.33 -13.28 0.99
N ASN A 284 23.71 -14.40 1.59
CA ASN A 284 23.69 -15.69 0.91
C ASN A 284 22.26 -16.11 0.51
N ARG A 285 21.25 -15.87 1.37
CA ARG A 285 19.84 -16.11 1.00
C ARG A 285 19.38 -15.22 -0.15
N CYS A 286 19.72 -13.93 -0.13
CA CYS A 286 19.42 -13.03 -1.24
C CYS A 286 20.13 -13.43 -2.54
N LYS A 287 21.37 -13.94 -2.45
CA LYS A 287 22.11 -14.49 -3.59
C LYS A 287 21.51 -15.78 -4.18
N ALA A 288 20.79 -16.54 -3.36
CA ALA A 288 20.19 -17.82 -3.74
C ALA A 288 18.79 -17.69 -4.37
N VAL A 289 18.26 -16.47 -4.50
CA VAL A 289 16.99 -16.22 -5.18
C VAL A 289 17.13 -16.59 -6.67
N GLN A 290 16.22 -17.44 -7.14
CA GLN A 290 16.09 -17.87 -8.54
C GLN A 290 14.99 -17.09 -9.25
#